data_AF-A0A9E6SCL2-F1
#
_entry.id   AF-A0A9E6SCL2-F1
#
_cell.length_a   1.000
_cell.length_b   1.000
_cell.length_c   1.000
_cell.angle_alpha   90.00
_cell.angle_beta   90.00
_cell.angle_gamma   90.00
#
_symmetry.space_group_name_H-M   'P 1'
#
loop_
_entity.id
_entity.type
_entity.pdbx_description
1 polymer ?
#
loop_
_entity_poly.entity_id
_entity_poly.type
_entity_poly.pdbx_seq_one_letter_code
_entity_poly.pdbx_strand_id
1 'polypeptide(L)'
;MSQDLVTSSAYKPAASPGGRPHYGLAMNRRLTLTLMKRVVAFFDRESEMWVAHSDDIPGLNTEAPSLDVLRVKIKDCAADLMVTNRDLIADPSQCFELVINDSLAVN
;
A
#
# COMPACT_ATOMS: atom_id res chain seq x y z
N MET A 1 -40.98 10.37 -8.15
CA MET A 1 -41.65 9.15 -8.64
C MET A 1 -41.61 9.24 -10.15
N SER A 2 -40.87 8.46 -10.94
CA SER A 2 -40.08 7.24 -10.71
C SER A 2 -38.96 7.24 -11.75
N GLN A 3 -37.84 6.62 -11.38
CA GLN A 3 -36.77 6.25 -12.30
C GLN A 3 -37.22 5.05 -13.11
N ASP A 4 -37.07 5.10 -14.43
CA ASP A 4 -37.02 3.90 -15.26
C ASP A 4 -35.73 3.93 -16.09
N LEU A 5 -34.79 3.13 -15.60
CA LEU A 5 -33.53 2.72 -16.21
C LEU A 5 -33.81 1.58 -17.20
N VAL A 6 -33.75 1.79 -18.51
CA VAL A 6 -33.59 0.67 -19.46
C VAL A 6 -32.74 1.08 -20.68
N THR A 7 -31.48 0.61 -20.62
CA THR A 7 -30.64 0.13 -21.73
C THR A 7 -30.19 1.13 -22.81
N SER A 8 -29.08 1.80 -22.55
CA SER A 8 -28.25 2.42 -23.59
C SER A 8 -27.67 1.33 -24.50
N SER A 9 -28.36 1.19 -25.62
CA SER A 9 -28.07 0.42 -26.82
C SER A 9 -26.58 0.25 -27.13
N ALA A 10 -26.22 -1.01 -27.37
CA ALA A 10 -24.92 -1.46 -27.81
C ALA A 10 -24.37 -0.60 -28.96
N TYR A 11 -23.15 -0.12 -28.79
CA TYR A 11 -22.36 0.53 -29.83
C TYR A 11 -22.20 -0.44 -31.02
N LYS A 12 -22.91 -0.17 -32.13
CA LYS A 12 -22.75 -0.88 -33.40
C LYS A 12 -21.92 -0.01 -34.34
N PRO A 13 -20.62 -0.28 -34.57
CA PRO A 13 -19.84 0.52 -35.49
C PRO A 13 -20.22 0.18 -36.95
N ALA A 14 -20.41 1.24 -37.74
CA ALA A 14 -20.63 1.17 -39.17
C ALA A 14 -19.44 0.47 -39.86
N ALA A 15 -19.70 -0.64 -40.54
CA ALA A 15 -18.74 -1.28 -41.41
C ALA A 15 -18.69 -0.54 -42.75
N SER A 16 -17.64 0.26 -42.98
CA SER A 16 -17.23 0.63 -44.34
C SER A 16 -16.31 -0.45 -44.93
N PRO A 17 -16.42 -0.74 -46.24
CA PRO A 17 -15.81 -1.91 -46.86
C PRO A 17 -14.36 -1.61 -47.23
N GLY A 18 -13.43 -2.46 -46.76
CA GLY A 18 -12.07 -2.52 -47.31
C GLY A 18 -10.94 -1.97 -46.45
N GLY A 19 -11.19 -1.52 -45.23
CA GLY A 19 -10.12 -1.07 -44.33
C GLY A 19 -10.36 -1.50 -42.90
N ARG A 20 -9.48 -2.32 -42.33
CA ARG A 20 -9.35 -2.44 -40.88
C ARG A 20 -7.88 -2.35 -40.48
N PRO A 21 -7.40 -1.14 -40.15
CA PRO A 21 -6.25 -0.99 -39.27
C PRO A 21 -6.48 -1.84 -38.02
N HIS A 22 -5.48 -2.65 -37.67
CA HIS A 22 -5.45 -3.31 -36.38
C HIS A 22 -5.42 -2.23 -35.30
N TYR A 23 -6.57 -2.02 -34.66
CA TYR A 23 -6.69 -1.23 -33.44
C TYR A 23 -5.65 -1.78 -32.47
N GLY A 24 -4.64 -0.95 -32.19
CA GLY A 24 -3.55 -1.31 -31.30
C GLY A 24 -4.12 -1.83 -30.00
N LEU A 25 -3.55 -2.93 -29.52
CA LEU A 25 -3.57 -3.26 -28.10
C LEU A 25 -3.06 -2.01 -27.38
N ALA A 26 -3.96 -1.16 -26.89
CA ALA A 26 -3.63 -0.21 -25.86
C ALA A 26 -3.24 -1.06 -24.65
N MET A 27 -1.94 -1.35 -24.55
CA MET A 27 -1.31 -1.89 -23.37
C MET A 27 -1.70 -0.95 -22.23
N ASN A 28 -2.66 -1.37 -21.43
CA ASN A 28 -2.87 -0.81 -20.11
C ASN A 28 -1.60 -1.11 -19.32
N ARG A 29 -0.58 -0.24 -19.44
CA ARG A 29 0.48 -0.15 -18.47
C ARG A 29 -0.21 0.23 -17.17
N ARG A 30 -0.49 -0.78 -16.34
CA ARG A 30 -0.66 -0.57 -14.90
C ARG A 30 0.61 0.16 -14.48
N LEU A 31 0.51 1.46 -14.25
CA LEU A 31 1.52 2.18 -13.50
C LEU A 31 1.46 1.59 -12.11
N THR A 32 2.29 0.58 -11.83
CA THR A 32 2.52 0.15 -10.46
C THR A 32 3.28 1.28 -9.81
N LEU A 33 2.55 2.24 -9.22
CA LEU A 33 3.14 3.20 -8.31
C LEU A 33 3.75 2.37 -7.19
N THR A 34 5.07 2.37 -7.10
CA THR A 34 5.79 1.80 -5.97
C THR A 34 5.34 2.56 -4.73
N LEU A 35 4.35 2.04 -4.01
CA LEU A 35 3.95 2.59 -2.72
C LEU A 35 5.04 2.21 -1.72
N MET A 36 5.81 3.20 -1.27
CA MET A 36 6.67 2.99 -0.11
C MET A 36 5.79 2.98 1.13
N LYS A 37 5.93 1.92 1.93
CA LYS A 37 5.17 1.73 3.17
C LYS A 37 5.80 2.56 4.28
N ARG A 38 5.05 3.40 4.98
CA ARG A 38 5.59 4.25 6.04
C ARG A 38 5.50 3.56 7.39
N VAL A 39 6.64 3.42 8.07
CA VAL A 39 6.71 3.00 9.48
C VAL A 39 7.10 4.20 10.32
N VAL A 40 6.27 4.58 11.28
CA VAL A 40 6.54 5.68 12.21
C VAL A 40 7.07 5.09 13.51
N ALA A 41 8.22 5.56 13.96
CA ALA A 41 8.79 5.19 15.25
C ALA A 41 8.94 6.42 16.15
N PHE A 42 8.60 6.29 17.42
CA PHE A 42 8.79 7.31 18.44
C PHE A 42 9.45 6.69 19.67
N PHE A 43 10.12 7.52 20.45
CA PHE A 43 10.71 7.08 21.72
C PHE A 43 9.71 7.34 22.84
N ASP A 44 9.28 6.26 23.50
CA ASP A 44 8.48 6.32 24.72
C ASP A 44 9.42 6.50 25.92
N ARG A 45 9.24 7.61 26.64
CA ARG A 45 10.04 7.94 27.83
C ARG A 45 9.60 7.19 29.08
N GLU A 46 8.34 6.77 29.18
CA GLU A 46 7.86 6.03 30.35
C GLU A 46 8.46 4.63 30.38
N SER A 47 8.54 4.01 29.20
CA SER A 47 9.09 2.65 29.04
C SER A 47 10.59 2.64 28.73
N GLU A 48 11.18 3.81 28.41
CA GLU A 48 12.54 3.94 27.86
C GLU A 48 12.78 3.09 26.59
N MET A 49 11.74 2.97 25.76
CA MET A 49 11.71 2.07 24.60
C MET A 49 11.27 2.84 23.35
N TRP A 50 11.85 2.49 22.21
CA TRP A 50 11.33 2.88 20.91
C TRP A 50 10.10 2.03 20.58
N VAL A 51 9.03 2.68 20.14
CA VAL A 51 7.79 2.05 19.68
C VAL A 51 7.59 2.40 18.20
N ALA A 52 7.29 1.40 17.38
CA ALA A 52 7.07 1.53 15.95
C ALA A 52 5.71 1.00 15.53
N HIS A 53 5.01 1.79 14.70
CA HIS A 53 3.70 1.48 14.14
C HIS A 53 3.63 1.83 12.65
N SER A 54 2.78 1.16 11.88
CA SER A 54 2.50 1.50 10.49
C SER A 54 1.04 1.29 10.12
N ASP A 55 0.42 2.31 9.53
CA ASP A 55 -0.92 2.19 8.94
C ASP A 55 -0.91 1.36 7.65
N ASP A 56 0.25 1.29 6.99
CA ASP A 56 0.37 0.61 5.69
C ASP A 56 0.68 -0.89 5.81
N ILE A 57 1.12 -1.34 6.99
CA ILE A 57 1.41 -2.73 7.32
C ILE A 57 0.47 -3.13 8.47
N PRO A 58 -0.66 -3.80 8.18
CA PRO A 58 -1.63 -4.19 9.19
C PRO A 58 -0.98 -5.03 10.29
N GLY A 59 -1.17 -4.62 11.54
CA GLY A 59 -0.66 -5.34 12.71
C GLY A 59 0.81 -5.06 13.06
N LEU A 60 1.49 -4.15 12.36
CA LEU A 60 2.85 -3.77 12.74
C LEU A 60 2.80 -2.87 13.97
N ASN A 61 3.09 -3.46 15.14
CA ASN A 61 3.35 -2.76 16.38
C ASN A 61 4.53 -3.44 17.08
N THR A 62 5.69 -2.77 17.16
CA THR A 62 6.91 -3.36 17.71
C THR A 62 7.64 -2.39 18.60
N GLU A 63 8.27 -2.90 19.66
CA GLU A 63 9.03 -2.10 20.61
C GLU A 63 10.46 -2.64 20.81
N ALA A 64 11.40 -1.74 21.09
CA ALA A 64 12.80 -2.09 21.31
C ALA A 64 13.57 -1.01 22.10
N PRO A 65 14.63 -1.39 22.85
CA PRO A 65 15.41 -0.44 23.66
C PRO A 65 16.29 0.50 22.82
N SER A 66 16.52 0.22 21.54
CA SER A 66 17.33 1.05 20.65
C SER A 66 16.82 1.01 19.22
N LEU A 67 17.11 2.04 18.44
CA LEU A 67 16.73 2.11 17.02
C LEU A 67 17.32 0.96 16.20
N ASP A 68 18.53 0.50 16.49
CA ASP A 68 19.14 -0.61 15.77
C ASP A 68 18.39 -1.92 16.01
N VAL A 69 18.03 -2.21 17.27
CA VAL A 69 17.22 -3.38 17.61
C VAL A 69 15.81 -3.25 17.04
N LEU A 70 15.23 -2.04 17.07
CA LEU A 70 13.93 -1.75 16.48
C LEU A 70 13.92 -2.03 14.98
N ARG A 71 14.95 -1.58 14.25
CA ARG A 71 15.07 -1.80 12.80
C ARG A 71 15.09 -3.28 12.43
N VAL A 72 15.84 -4.09 13.19
CA VAL A 72 15.89 -5.54 13.00
C VAL A 72 14.51 -6.15 13.26
N LYS A 73 13.88 -5.79 14.40
CA LYS A 73 12.53 -6.25 14.74
C LYS A 73 11.48 -5.86 13.71
N ILE A 74 11.48 -4.61 13.25
CA ILE A 74 10.57 -4.13 12.20
C ILE A 74 10.76 -4.96 10.94
N LYS A 75 12.00 -5.22 10.51
CA LYS A 75 12.26 -6.01 9.31
C LYS A 75 11.68 -7.42 9.42
N ASP A 76 11.90 -8.09 10.55
CA ASP A 76 11.43 -9.46 10.77
C ASP A 76 9.90 -9.50 10.92
N CYS A 77 9.32 -8.62 11.73
CA CYS A 77 7.87 -8.53 11.93
C CYS A 77 7.14 -8.08 10.65
N ALA A 78 7.66 -7.09 9.92
CA ALA A 78 7.05 -6.65 8.67
C ALA A 78 7.06 -7.77 7.63
N ALA A 79 8.15 -8.54 7.51
CA ALA A 79 8.19 -9.67 6.60
C ALA A 79 7.12 -10.72 6.93
N ASP A 80 7.00 -11.08 8.21
CA ASP A 80 6.01 -12.07 8.66
C ASP A 80 4.56 -11.57 8.49
N LEU A 81 4.30 -10.31 8.85
CA LEU A 81 3.00 -9.67 8.65
C LEU A 81 2.65 -9.50 7.17
N MET A 82 3.63 -9.26 6.29
CA MET A 82 3.40 -9.18 4.85
C MET A 82 2.99 -10.53 4.27
N VAL A 83 3.58 -11.63 4.75
CA VAL A 83 3.20 -12.99 4.35
C VAL A 83 1.81 -13.35 4.88
N THR A 84 1.56 -13.04 6.16
CA THR A 84 0.30 -13.35 6.84
C THR A 84 -0.86 -12.54 6.27
N ASN A 85 -0.64 -11.25 5.97
CA ASN A 85 -1.65 -10.32 5.47
C ASN A 85 -1.57 -10.13 3.95
N ARG A 86 -0.98 -11.08 3.20
CA ARG A 86 -0.79 -10.98 1.75
C ARG A 86 -2.08 -10.64 0.98
N ASP A 87 -3.23 -11.08 1.48
CA ASP A 87 -4.53 -10.87 0.83
C ASP A 87 -5.08 -9.44 1.07
N LEU A 88 -4.55 -8.75 2.10
CA LEU A 88 -4.86 -7.36 2.44
C LEU A 88 -3.84 -6.37 1.85
N ILE A 89 -2.69 -6.87 1.38
CA ILE A 89 -1.58 -6.07 0.88
C ILE A 89 -1.53 -6.20 -0.63
N ALA A 90 -1.80 -5.08 -1.32
CA ALA A 90 -1.87 -5.05 -2.79
C ALA A 90 -0.57 -5.48 -3.49
N ASP A 91 0.59 -5.33 -2.83
CA ASP A 91 1.89 -5.77 -3.33
C ASP A 91 2.86 -6.08 -2.17
N PRO A 92 3.25 -7.35 -1.96
CA PRO A 92 4.17 -7.74 -0.89
C PRO A 92 5.64 -7.41 -1.18
N SER A 93 5.97 -6.93 -2.38
CA SER A 93 7.37 -6.63 -2.78
C SER A 93 7.80 -5.20 -2.47
N GLN A 94 7.00 -4.44 -1.73
CA GLN A 94 7.23 -3.02 -1.49
C GLN A 94 8.24 -2.77 -0.37
N CYS A 95 9.19 -1.86 -0.62
CA CYS A 95 10.09 -1.34 0.39
C CYS A 95 9.31 -0.45 1.38
N PHE A 96 9.77 -0.41 2.62
CA PHE A 96 9.27 0.53 3.63
C PHE A 96 10.31 1.60 3.97
N GLU A 97 9.82 2.77 4.39
CA GLU A 97 10.60 3.86 4.93
C GLU A 97 10.35 3.96 6.44
N LEU A 98 11.43 3.97 7.22
CA LEU A 98 11.36 4.22 8.66
C LEU A 98 11.47 5.72 8.92
N VAL A 99 10.36 6.30 9.36
CA VAL A 99 10.25 7.70 9.79
C VAL A 99 10.38 7.74 11.31
N ILE A 100 11.46 8.33 11.79
CA ILE A 100 11.69 8.55 13.22
C ILE A 100 11.07 9.89 13.59
N ASN A 101 10.11 9.86 14.50
CA ASN A 101 9.50 11.04 15.08
C ASN A 101 10.08 11.23 16.48
N ASP A 102 11.17 12.00 16.57
CA ASP A 102 11.80 12.38 17.85
C ASP A 102 11.13 13.62 18.48
N SER A 103 10.12 14.18 17.80
CA SER A 103 9.32 15.31 18.28
C SER A 103 8.46 14.87 19.47
N LEU A 104 9.11 14.83 20.64
CA LEU A 104 8.56 14.93 21.98
C LEU A 104 7.10 14.49 22.07
N ALA A 105 6.88 13.20 22.35
CA ALA A 105 5.63 12.75 22.96
C ALA A 105 5.51 13.44 24.33
N VAL A 106 4.97 14.67 24.30
CA VAL A 106 4.41 15.37 25.45
C VAL A 106 2.91 15.22 25.28
N ASN A 107 2.34 14.24 25.97
CA ASN A 107 0.99 14.35 26.50
C ASN A 107 0.88 13.50 27.75
#